data_AF-A0A519V461-F1
#
_entry.id   AF-A0A519V461-F1
#
_cell.length_a   1.000
_cell.length_b   1.000
_cell.length_c   1.000
_cell.angle_alpha   90.00
_cell.angle_beta   90.00
_cell.angle_gamma   90.00
#
_symmetry.space_group_name_H-M   'P 1'
#
loop_
_entity.id
_entity.type
_entity.pdbx_description
1 polymer ?
#
loop_
_entity_poly.entity_id
_entity_poly.type
_entity_poly.pdbx_seq_one_letter_code
_entity_poly.pdbx_strand_id
1 'polypeptide(L)'
;MKNIKQYIVILLIGLQIFIVSSCKKVETEPRDWIQADLVWDEKDKNATVAGFFLNSVYTFIPNGFNRIEGDYLDAAAGDAIPSRTNTTIEYFNNGRISTL
;
A
#
# COMPACT_ATOMS: atom_id res chain seq x y z
N MET A 1 -19.78 15.05 -62.38
CA MET A 1 -20.41 14.31 -61.26
C MET A 1 -19.31 13.93 -60.28
N LYS A 2 -19.27 14.56 -59.09
CA LYS A 2 -18.25 14.27 -58.08
C LYS A 2 -18.33 12.77 -57.74
N ASN A 3 -17.22 12.06 -57.86
CA ASN A 3 -17.18 10.61 -57.68
C ASN A 3 -17.42 10.27 -56.19
N ILE A 4 -18.69 10.08 -55.82
CA ILE A 4 -19.13 9.68 -54.46
C ILE A 4 -18.31 8.49 -53.93
N LYS A 5 -17.94 7.56 -54.81
CA LYS A 5 -17.06 6.43 -54.48
C LYS A 5 -15.70 6.85 -53.92
N GLN A 6 -15.10 7.94 -54.43
CA GLN A 6 -13.82 8.46 -53.93
C GLN A 6 -13.96 9.04 -52.52
N TYR A 7 -15.06 9.73 -52.21
CA TYR A 7 -15.31 10.26 -50.87
C TYR A 7 -15.54 9.17 -49.83
N ILE A 8 -16.24 8.08 -50.21
CA ILE A 8 -16.45 6.92 -49.33
C ILE A 8 -15.12 6.23 -49.00
N VAL A 9 -14.23 6.08 -49.99
CA VAL A 9 -12.90 5.48 -49.79
C VAL A 9 -12.04 6.34 -48.86
N ILE A 10 -12.05 7.66 -49.02
CA ILE A 10 -11.32 8.59 -48.14
C ILE A 10 -11.83 8.50 -46.69
N LEU A 11 -13.15 8.41 -46.51
CA LEU A 11 -13.77 8.30 -45.19
C LEU A 11 -13.40 6.98 -44.49
N LEU A 12 -13.39 5.87 -45.23
CA LEU A 12 -12.98 4.56 -44.70
C LEU A 12 -11.50 4.53 -44.29
N ILE A 13 -10.61 5.14 -45.08
CA ILE A 13 -9.18 5.24 -44.76
C ILE A 13 -8.97 6.13 -43.53
N GLY A 14 -9.66 7.28 -43.45
CA GLY A 14 -9.61 8.16 -42.29
C GLY A 14 -10.08 7.48 -40.99
N LEU A 15 -11.12 6.65 -41.08
CA LEU A 15 -11.63 5.88 -39.94
C LEU A 15 -10.61 4.83 -39.45
N GLN A 16 -9.89 4.18 -40.37
CA GLN A 16 -8.85 3.22 -40.00
C GLN A 16 -7.69 3.90 -39.26
N ILE A 17 -7.28 5.10 -39.67
CA ILE A 17 -6.18 5.86 -39.03
C ILE A 17 -6.52 6.21 -37.57
N PHE A 18 -7.79 6.51 -37.26
CA PHE A 18 -8.23 6.79 -35.89
C PHE A 18 -8.10 5.56 -34.96
N ILE A 19 -8.39 4.37 -35.47
CA ILE A 19 -8.37 3.11 -34.70
C ILE A 19 -6.94 2.74 -34.29
N VAL A 20 -5.94 3.00 -35.14
CA VAL A 20 -4.52 2.67 -34.85
C VAL A 20 -3.85 3.66 -33.88
N SER A 21 -4.46 4.82 -33.59
CA SER A 21 -3.89 5.82 -32.67
C SER A 21 -3.97 5.42 -31.19
N SER A 22 -4.69 4.34 -30.86
CA SER A 22 -4.90 3.89 -29.48
C SER A 22 -3.78 2.96 -28.96
N CYS A 23 -2.54 3.18 -29.40
CA CYS A 23 -1.38 2.54 -28.76
C CYS A 23 -1.16 3.18 -27.40
N LYS A 24 -1.65 2.50 -26.34
CA LYS A 24 -1.29 2.87 -24.97
C LYS A 24 0.22 2.72 -24.80
N LYS A 25 0.88 3.75 -24.29
CA LYS A 25 2.28 3.66 -23.90
C LYS A 25 2.38 2.60 -22.80
N VAL A 26 3.38 1.74 -22.88
CA VAL A 26 3.68 0.78 -21.82
C VAL A 26 4.20 1.59 -20.64
N GLU A 27 3.59 1.41 -19.47
CA GLU A 27 4.06 2.02 -18.23
C GLU A 27 5.46 1.49 -17.91
N THR A 28 6.42 2.38 -17.69
CA THR A 28 7.79 2.01 -17.30
C THR A 28 7.89 1.68 -15.81
N GLU A 29 6.92 2.15 -15.03
CA GLU A 29 6.88 2.06 -13.58
C GLU A 29 5.49 1.64 -13.12
N PRO A 30 5.35 1.08 -11.90
CA PRO A 30 4.05 0.76 -11.36
C PRO A 30 3.18 2.01 -11.25
N ARG A 31 1.95 1.93 -11.74
CA ARG A 31 0.99 3.04 -11.68
C ARG A 31 0.77 3.55 -10.25
N ASP A 32 0.66 2.63 -9.29
CA ASP A 32 0.39 2.92 -7.89
C ASP A 32 1.67 2.75 -7.05
N TRP A 33 2.78 3.28 -7.55
CA TRP A 33 4.05 3.21 -6.84
C TRP A 33 4.08 4.21 -5.68
N ILE A 34 3.94 3.69 -4.46
CA ILE A 34 4.13 4.47 -3.24
C ILE A 34 5.63 4.71 -3.04
N GLN A 35 6.07 5.95 -3.22
CA GLN A 35 7.44 6.39 -3.02
C GLN A 35 7.57 7.27 -1.77
N ALA A 36 8.81 7.61 -1.41
CA ALA A 36 9.13 8.32 -0.16
C ALA A 36 8.45 9.70 -0.05
N ASP A 37 8.23 10.37 -1.16
CA ASP A 37 7.50 11.64 -1.23
C ASP A 37 6.04 11.51 -0.77
N LEU A 38 5.39 10.40 -1.09
CA LEU A 38 4.02 10.10 -0.65
C LEU A 38 3.99 9.51 0.76
N VAL A 39 5.00 8.72 1.15
CA VAL A 39 5.12 8.14 2.50
C VAL A 39 5.32 9.24 3.55
N TRP A 40 6.15 10.24 3.24
CA TRP A 40 6.53 11.32 4.16
C TRP A 40 5.88 12.66 3.81
N ASP A 41 4.72 12.63 3.15
CA ASP A 41 3.97 13.85 2.82
C ASP A 41 3.47 14.55 4.09
N GLU A 42 3.97 15.75 4.35
CA GLU A 42 3.55 16.59 5.48
C GLU A 42 2.05 16.97 5.40
N LYS A 43 1.43 16.85 4.22
CA LYS A 43 -0.01 17.12 4.02
C LYS A 43 -0.88 15.92 4.36
N ASP A 44 -0.33 14.71 4.49
CA ASP A 44 -1.07 13.54 4.96
C ASP A 44 -1.26 13.59 6.47
N LYS A 45 -2.30 14.30 6.91
CA LYS A 45 -2.65 14.42 8.34
C LYS A 45 -2.98 13.09 9.01
N ASN A 46 -3.41 12.10 8.24
CA ASN A 46 -3.79 10.80 8.78
C ASN A 46 -2.60 9.83 8.81
N ALA A 47 -1.45 10.21 8.24
CA ALA A 47 -0.25 9.38 8.12
C ALA A 47 -0.56 7.97 7.58
N THR A 48 -1.49 7.88 6.62
CA THR A 48 -2.03 6.62 6.12
C THR A 48 -0.94 5.81 5.45
N VAL A 49 -0.18 6.46 4.58
CA VAL A 49 0.86 5.83 3.77
C VAL A 49 2.09 5.50 4.63
N ALA A 50 2.43 6.37 5.58
CA ALA A 50 3.43 6.10 6.61
C ALA A 50 3.05 4.87 7.47
N GLY A 51 1.78 4.71 7.82
CA GLY A 51 1.26 3.54 8.52
C GLY A 51 1.40 2.24 7.70
N PHE A 52 1.15 2.28 6.39
CA PHE A 52 1.37 1.14 5.51
C PHE A 52 2.86 0.76 5.41
N PHE A 53 3.74 1.76 5.33
CA PHE A 53 5.18 1.55 5.34
C PHE A 53 5.63 0.87 6.64
N LEU A 54 5.20 1.37 7.80
CA LEU A 54 5.52 0.79 9.10
C LEU A 54 5.04 -0.68 9.21
N ASN A 55 3.79 -0.95 8.86
CA ASN A 55 3.25 -2.31 8.87
C ASN A 55 4.03 -3.24 7.95
N SER A 56 4.48 -2.74 6.79
CA SER A 56 5.31 -3.48 5.85
C SER A 56 6.68 -3.82 6.45
N VAL A 57 7.30 -2.92 7.24
CA VAL A 57 8.55 -3.24 7.97
C VAL A 57 8.33 -4.40 8.94
N TYR A 58 7.21 -4.40 9.67
CA TYR A 58 6.88 -5.47 10.62
C TYR A 58 6.67 -6.84 9.96
N THR A 59 6.37 -6.92 8.66
CA THR A 59 6.26 -8.24 7.97
C THR A 59 7.61 -8.88 7.71
N PHE A 60 8.70 -8.11 7.67
CA PHE A 60 10.06 -8.61 7.46
C PHE A 60 10.79 -8.99 8.76
N ILE A 61 10.23 -8.65 9.92
CA ILE A 61 10.83 -9.03 11.20
C ILE A 61 10.66 -10.55 11.37
N PRO A 62 11.76 -11.32 11.44
CA PRO A 62 11.69 -12.77 11.58
C PRO A 62 10.98 -13.16 12.88
N ASN A 63 10.27 -14.29 12.84
CA ASN A 63 9.73 -14.91 14.04
C ASN A 63 10.92 -15.31 14.95
N GLY A 64 10.98 -14.78 16.16
CA GLY A 64 12.13 -14.99 17.06
C GLY A 64 12.08 -14.19 18.35
N PHE A 65 11.32 -13.09 18.37
CA PHE A 65 10.95 -12.39 19.60
C PHE A 65 9.78 -13.10 20.27
N ASN A 66 9.76 -13.09 21.61
CA ASN A 66 8.65 -13.65 22.37
C ASN A 66 7.36 -12.92 21.96
N ARG A 67 6.31 -13.68 21.67
CA ARG A 67 4.97 -13.14 21.43
C ARG A 67 4.03 -13.80 22.43
N ILE A 68 3.25 -13.00 23.14
CA ILE A 68 2.12 -13.50 23.93
C ILE A 68 0.87 -13.17 23.10
N GLU A 69 0.08 -14.18 22.73
CA GLU A 69 -1.18 -14.00 21.99
C GLU A 69 -1.08 -13.15 20.70
N GLY A 70 0.09 -13.14 20.06
CA GLY A 70 0.38 -12.40 18.81
C GLY A 70 0.96 -11.00 18.99
N ASP A 71 0.93 -10.43 20.21
CA ASP A 71 1.57 -9.16 20.50
C ASP A 71 3.09 -9.35 20.57
N TYR A 72 3.82 -8.43 19.93
CA TYR A 72 5.28 -8.43 19.90
C TYR A 72 5.85 -7.96 21.24
N LEU A 73 6.66 -8.79 21.92
CA LEU A 73 7.44 -8.35 23.08
C LEU A 73 8.86 -8.01 22.63
N ASP A 74 9.12 -6.71 22.47
CA ASP A 74 10.46 -6.20 22.17
C ASP A 74 11.43 -6.34 23.36
N ALA A 75 10.88 -6.26 24.57
CA ALA A 75 11.58 -6.49 25.83
C ALA A 75 10.69 -7.28 26.79
N ALA A 76 11.25 -8.31 27.43
CA ALA A 76 10.63 -9.00 28.56
C ALA A 76 10.86 -8.24 29.89
N ALA A 77 11.10 -6.94 29.81
CA ALA A 77 11.18 -6.06 30.96
C ALA A 77 9.77 -5.52 31.28
N GLY A 78 9.54 -5.15 32.53
CA GLY A 78 8.22 -4.71 33.04
C GLY A 78 7.68 -3.41 32.44
N ASP A 79 8.19 -2.97 31.30
CA ASP A 79 7.78 -1.81 30.51
C ASP A 79 7.18 -2.20 29.14
N ALA A 80 6.92 -3.50 28.90
CA ALA A 80 6.36 -3.98 27.64
C ALA A 80 5.04 -3.27 27.26
N ILE A 81 5.07 -2.41 26.24
CA ILE A 81 3.87 -1.71 25.73
C ILE A 81 3.16 -2.63 24.72
N PRO A 82 1.89 -3.00 24.96
CA PRO A 82 1.15 -3.83 24.03
C PRO A 82 0.79 -3.04 22.77
N SER A 83 0.85 -3.69 21.61
CA SER A 83 0.45 -3.08 20.33
C SER A 83 -1.07 -2.99 20.14
N ARG A 84 -1.85 -3.59 21.05
CA ARG A 84 -3.31 -3.62 21.06
C ARG A 84 -3.82 -3.45 22.49
N THR A 85 -4.98 -2.81 22.65
CA THR A 85 -5.67 -2.71 23.94
C THR A 85 -6.42 -3.99 24.28
N ASN A 86 -6.68 -4.21 25.57
CA ASN A 86 -7.44 -5.32 26.12
C ASN A 86 -6.78 -6.70 25.89
N THR A 87 -5.44 -6.74 25.92
CA THR A 87 -4.66 -7.98 25.78
C THR A 87 -4.03 -8.41 27.10
N THR A 88 -3.65 -9.68 27.18
CA THR A 88 -2.99 -10.26 28.36
C THR A 88 -1.70 -9.51 28.72
N ILE A 89 -0.99 -8.94 27.74
CA ILE A 89 0.22 -8.13 27.97
C ILE A 89 -0.11 -6.82 28.66
N GLU A 90 -1.19 -6.13 28.26
CA GLU A 90 -1.64 -4.91 28.94
C GLU A 90 -1.92 -5.19 30.42
N TYR A 91 -2.55 -6.33 30.70
CA TYR A 91 -2.85 -6.75 32.07
C TYR A 91 -1.59 -7.10 32.86
N PHE A 92 -0.61 -7.73 32.23
CA PHE A 92 0.67 -8.02 32.85
C PHE A 92 1.43 -6.73 33.19
N ASN A 93 1.51 -5.79 32.25
CA ASN A 93 2.18 -4.49 32.47
C ASN A 93 1.47 -3.66 33.55
N ASN A 94 0.14 -3.63 33.55
CA ASN A 94 -0.64 -2.92 34.56
C ASN A 94 -0.74 -3.65 35.92
N GLY A 95 -0.01 -4.75 36.13
CA GLY A 95 -0.01 -5.53 37.36
C GLY A 95 -1.34 -6.21 37.70
N ARG A 96 -2.24 -6.34 36.72
CA ARG A 96 -3.54 -7.03 36.86
C ARG A 96 -3.39 -8.54 36.85
N ILE A 97 -2.33 -9.05 36.23
CA ILE A 97 -1.96 -10.47 36.26
C ILE A 97 -0.45 -10.59 36.56
N SER A 98 -0.07 -11.65 37.28
CA SER A 98 1.29 -11.99 37.67
C SER A 98 1.64 -13.38 37.15
N THR A 99 2.92 -13.62 36.86
CA THR A 99 3.44 -14.96 36.49
C THR A 99 3.77 -15.84 37.70
N LEU A 100 3.59 -15.30 38.92
CA LEU A 100 3.61 -15.97 40.20
C LEU A 100 2.20 -16.06 40.78
#